data_AF-A0A6N9PSK0-F1
#
_entry.id   AF-A0A6N9PSK0-F1
#
_cell.length_a   1.000
_cell.length_b   1.000
_cell.length_c   1.000
_cell.angle_alpha   90.00
_cell.angle_beta   90.00
_cell.angle_gamma   90.00
#
_symmetry.space_group_name_H-M   'P 1'
#
loop_
_entity.id
_entity.type
_entity.pdbx_description
1 polymer ?
#
loop_
_entity_poly.entity_id
_entity_poly.type
_entity_poly.pdbx_seq_one_letter_code
_entity_poly.pdbx_strand_id
1 'polypeptide(L)'
;MNRDFPRILTLLRKEKGLSQKQAAQDLTIPQALLSHYEKGIREPGLEFVVRAARYYGVSCDYLLGCTPHRSGAVIAVQDLPGRPVGRPRKHHALAEYHQRVLAGSIHIVFALLKKINNETLTREVSTFLSAAVYRAFRVLYSAGPRNPQGLFSLDRGLFTASVEAGMVLSMAKSRCLLNGESVNGRQGVAKEDIPALSPGLLEEEFPQHAPALFDLIHRTEQAMQPERESLYTVRSQQPGSPYAAGEDVQKTADQ
;
A
#
# COMPACT_ATOMS: atom_id res chain seq x y z
N MET A 1 7.14 12.32 16.25
CA MET A 1 7.51 10.96 16.69
C MET A 1 7.05 9.97 15.63
N ASN A 2 7.96 9.15 15.08
CA ASN A 2 7.65 8.20 14.02
C ASN A 2 6.77 7.06 14.58
N ARG A 3 5.50 7.01 14.18
CA ARG A 3 4.54 5.98 14.61
C ARG A 3 4.65 4.66 13.84
N ASP A 4 5.39 4.66 12.73
CA ASP A 4 5.54 3.49 11.87
C ASP A 4 6.58 2.51 12.44
N PHE A 5 7.70 3.00 12.98
CA PHE A 5 8.74 2.15 13.55
C PHE A 5 8.23 1.19 14.66
N PRO A 6 7.53 1.66 15.72
CA PRO A 6 7.00 0.77 16.77
C PRO A 6 6.08 -0.32 16.22
N ARG A 7 5.22 0.05 15.25
CA ARG A 7 4.25 -0.85 14.61
C ARG A 7 4.95 -1.90 13.76
N ILE A 8 5.92 -1.51 12.94
CA ILE A 8 6.66 -2.40 12.03
C ILE A 8 7.59 -3.33 12.82
N LEU A 9 8.26 -2.83 13.86
CA LEU A 9 9.07 -3.65 14.75
C LEU A 9 8.24 -4.75 15.42
N THR A 10 7.04 -4.38 15.92
CA THR A 10 6.10 -5.33 16.51
C THR A 10 5.61 -6.37 15.50
N LEU A 11 5.31 -5.94 14.27
CA LEU A 11 4.89 -6.82 13.18
C LEU A 11 5.95 -7.88 12.87
N LEU A 12 7.20 -7.47 12.66
CA LEU A 12 8.33 -8.36 12.33
C LEU A 12 8.60 -9.39 13.42
N ARG A 13 8.52 -8.99 14.71
CA ARG A 13 8.68 -9.92 15.82
C ARG A 13 7.57 -10.99 15.84
N LYS A 14 6.31 -10.55 15.68
CA LYS A 14 5.16 -11.46 15.70
C LYS A 14 5.17 -12.41 14.51
N GLU A 15 5.60 -11.94 13.35
CA GLU A 15 5.75 -12.76 12.15
C GLU A 15 6.75 -13.90 12.35
N LYS A 16 7.87 -13.66 13.07
CA LYS A 16 8.80 -14.73 13.44
C LYS A 16 8.31 -15.63 14.59
N GLY A 17 7.11 -15.39 15.14
CA GLY A 17 6.58 -16.15 16.27
C GLY A 17 7.32 -15.92 17.60
N LEU A 18 8.05 -14.80 17.74
CA LEU A 18 8.95 -14.58 18.87
C LEU A 18 8.28 -13.84 20.04
N SER A 19 8.60 -14.25 21.27
CA SER A 19 8.28 -13.48 22.47
C SER A 19 9.15 -12.21 22.55
N GLN A 20 8.68 -11.18 23.27
CA GLN A 20 9.51 -9.98 23.53
C GLN A 20 10.80 -10.34 24.26
N LYS A 21 10.77 -11.32 25.16
CA LYS A 21 11.96 -11.79 25.88
C LYS A 21 12.99 -12.38 24.92
N GLN A 22 12.56 -13.27 24.03
CA GLN A 22 13.45 -13.92 23.06
C GLN A 22 14.02 -12.90 22.08
N ALA A 23 13.17 -12.08 21.47
CA ALA A 23 13.62 -11.07 20.51
C ALA A 23 14.57 -10.03 21.15
N ALA A 24 14.34 -9.64 22.40
CA ALA A 24 15.21 -8.72 23.11
C ALA A 24 16.59 -9.33 23.39
N GLN A 25 16.62 -10.62 23.77
CA GLN A 25 17.85 -11.37 23.95
C GLN A 25 18.65 -11.45 22.65
N ASP A 26 18.00 -11.83 21.55
CA ASP A 26 18.64 -11.94 20.23
C ASP A 26 19.14 -10.58 19.72
N LEU A 27 18.38 -9.50 19.97
CA LEU A 27 18.74 -8.12 19.63
C LEU A 27 19.67 -7.47 20.66
N THR A 28 20.11 -8.22 21.68
CA THR A 28 21.07 -7.79 22.70
C THR A 28 20.64 -6.53 23.45
N ILE A 29 19.35 -6.45 23.82
CA ILE A 29 18.78 -5.35 24.60
C ILE A 29 17.91 -5.86 25.76
N PRO A 30 17.68 -5.06 26.82
CA PRO A 30 16.72 -5.43 27.85
C PRO A 30 15.29 -5.59 27.29
N GLN A 31 14.55 -6.59 27.76
CA GLN A 31 13.15 -6.81 27.35
C GLN A 31 12.28 -5.55 27.54
N ALA A 32 12.45 -4.84 28.65
CA ALA A 32 11.73 -3.59 28.92
C ALA A 32 12.01 -2.52 27.86
N LEU A 33 13.25 -2.44 27.37
CA LEU A 33 13.64 -1.51 26.32
C LEU A 33 12.96 -1.85 24.98
N LEU A 34 12.92 -3.13 24.61
CA LEU A 34 12.18 -3.57 23.41
C LEU A 34 10.69 -3.23 23.52
N SER A 35 10.09 -3.46 24.70
CA SER A 35 8.69 -3.11 24.96
C SER A 35 8.43 -1.61 24.81
N HIS A 36 9.35 -0.75 25.27
CA HIS A 36 9.25 0.70 25.08
C HIS A 36 9.35 1.09 23.60
N TYR A 37 10.22 0.43 22.83
CA TYR A 37 10.32 0.66 21.38
C TYR A 37 9.03 0.24 20.65
N GLU A 38 8.49 -0.94 20.93
CA GLU A 38 7.26 -1.45 20.30
C GLU A 38 6.01 -0.63 20.66
N LYS A 39 6.01 0.04 21.82
CA LYS A 39 4.94 0.94 22.25
C LYS A 39 5.14 2.39 21.79
N GLY A 40 6.29 2.72 21.21
CA GLY A 40 6.65 4.10 20.85
C GLY A 40 6.87 5.02 22.05
N ILE A 41 7.15 4.46 23.23
CA ILE A 41 7.45 5.23 24.46
C ILE A 41 8.86 5.83 24.38
N ARG A 42 9.78 5.15 23.71
CA ARG A 42 11.17 5.58 23.56
C ARG A 42 11.59 5.46 22.10
N GLU A 43 12.36 6.42 21.62
CA GLU A 43 12.94 6.34 20.28
C GLU A 43 14.22 5.48 20.28
N PRO A 44 14.41 4.62 19.28
CA PRO A 44 15.60 3.78 19.14
C PRO A 44 16.81 4.63 18.72
N GLY A 45 18.01 4.20 19.13
CA GLY A 45 19.25 4.72 18.55
C GLY A 45 19.52 4.10 17.17
N LEU A 46 20.31 4.79 16.34
CA LEU A 46 20.66 4.32 14.99
C LEU A 46 21.29 2.91 15.00
N GLU A 47 22.13 2.63 15.99
CA GLU A 47 22.77 1.32 16.16
C GLU A 47 21.75 0.19 16.35
N PHE A 48 20.69 0.43 17.13
CA PHE A 48 19.59 -0.52 17.29
C PHE A 48 18.80 -0.70 15.98
N VAL A 49 18.51 0.38 15.26
CA VAL A 49 17.76 0.32 13.98
C VAL A 49 18.50 -0.57 12.98
N VAL A 50 19.81 -0.39 12.82
CA VAL A 50 20.63 -1.23 11.92
C VAL A 50 20.66 -2.68 12.38
N ARG A 51 20.81 -2.95 13.68
CA ARG A 51 20.81 -4.30 14.24
C ARG A 51 19.46 -5.00 14.02
N ALA A 52 18.36 -4.31 14.29
CA ALA A 52 17.01 -4.83 14.07
C ALA A 52 16.75 -5.10 12.58
N ALA A 53 17.13 -4.18 11.68
CA ALA A 53 16.99 -4.36 10.24
C ALA A 53 17.71 -5.63 9.75
N ARG A 54 18.98 -5.83 10.17
CA ARG A 54 19.74 -7.06 9.86
C ARG A 54 19.10 -8.31 10.45
N TYR A 55 18.70 -8.26 11.71
CA TYR A 55 18.09 -9.41 12.40
C TYR A 55 16.78 -9.87 11.74
N TYR A 56 15.96 -8.93 11.27
CA TYR A 56 14.70 -9.24 10.59
C TYR A 56 14.83 -9.40 9.07
N GLY A 57 16.01 -9.19 8.49
CA GLY A 57 16.24 -9.30 7.05
C GLY A 57 15.49 -8.24 6.23
N VAL A 58 15.38 -7.02 6.76
CA VAL A 58 14.71 -5.88 6.12
C VAL A 58 15.64 -4.68 6.01
N SER A 59 15.29 -3.69 5.18
CA SER A 59 15.96 -2.41 5.10
C SER A 59 15.59 -1.51 6.27
N CYS A 60 16.46 -0.54 6.58
CA CYS A 60 16.14 0.51 7.54
C CYS A 60 14.93 1.32 7.08
N ASP A 61 14.82 1.58 5.77
CA ASP A 61 13.69 2.34 5.19
C ASP A 61 12.36 1.63 5.44
N TYR A 62 12.32 0.29 5.30
CA TYR A 62 11.13 -0.49 5.64
C TYR A 62 10.84 -0.41 7.13
N LEU A 63 11.85 -0.63 7.96
CA LEU A 63 11.71 -0.63 9.42
C LEU A 63 11.23 0.73 9.96
N LEU A 64 11.62 1.83 9.30
CA LEU A 64 11.22 3.19 9.64
C LEU A 64 9.90 3.62 8.96
N GLY A 65 9.32 2.78 8.10
CA GLY A 65 8.08 3.08 7.38
C GLY A 65 8.22 4.04 6.20
N CYS A 66 9.43 4.28 5.73
CA CYS A 66 9.72 5.12 4.55
C CYS A 66 9.31 4.42 3.23
N THR A 67 9.24 3.10 3.24
CA THR A 67 8.83 2.29 2.08
C THR A 67 8.06 1.07 2.55
N PRO A 68 7.06 0.62 1.77
CA PRO A 68 6.35 -0.63 2.08
C PRO A 68 7.12 -1.89 1.64
N HIS A 69 8.28 -1.76 1.01
CA HIS A 69 9.08 -2.90 0.52
C HIS A 69 10.18 -3.29 1.49
N ARG A 70 10.22 -4.56 1.91
CA ARG A 70 11.22 -5.06 2.88
C ARG A 70 12.65 -4.80 2.48
N SER A 71 12.99 -4.87 1.20
CA SER A 71 14.35 -4.63 0.71
C SER A 71 14.72 -3.15 0.62
N GLY A 72 13.76 -2.24 0.78
CA GLY A 72 13.96 -0.82 0.51
C GLY A 72 13.89 -0.44 -0.97
N ALA A 73 13.65 -1.39 -1.87
CA ALA A 73 13.56 -1.11 -3.29
C ALA A 73 12.38 -0.19 -3.61
N VAL A 74 12.62 0.86 -4.40
CA VAL A 74 11.56 1.64 -5.05
C VAL A 74 11.10 0.85 -6.27
N ILE A 75 9.88 0.34 -6.27
CA ILE A 75 9.34 -0.36 -7.46
C ILE A 75 9.25 0.66 -8.61
N ALA A 76 9.95 0.40 -9.71
CA ALA A 76 9.70 1.12 -10.94
C ALA A 76 8.49 0.50 -11.65
N VAL A 77 7.69 1.31 -12.35
CA VAL A 77 6.46 0.88 -13.08
C VAL A 77 6.70 -0.37 -13.95
N GLN A 78 7.90 -0.48 -14.49
CA GLN A 78 8.43 -1.55 -15.32
C GLN A 78 8.56 -2.92 -14.62
N ASP A 79 8.65 -2.96 -13.29
CA ASP A 79 8.81 -4.18 -12.49
C ASP A 79 7.48 -4.79 -12.03
N LEU A 80 6.36 -4.11 -12.31
CA LEU A 80 5.02 -4.63 -12.05
C LEU A 80 4.59 -5.63 -13.14
N PRO A 81 3.91 -6.73 -12.78
CA PRO A 81 3.50 -7.76 -13.73
C PRO A 81 2.58 -7.19 -14.82
N GLY A 82 2.88 -7.51 -16.08
CA GLY A 82 2.15 -7.05 -17.25
C GLY A 82 3.00 -7.13 -18.53
N ARG A 83 2.37 -7.01 -19.71
CA ARG A 83 3.13 -6.94 -20.97
C ARG A 83 4.03 -5.70 -20.97
N PRO A 84 5.26 -5.77 -21.51
CA PRO A 84 6.05 -4.58 -21.77
C PRO A 84 5.29 -3.69 -22.76
N VAL A 85 4.75 -2.59 -22.26
CA VAL A 85 4.21 -1.53 -23.11
C VAL A 85 5.43 -0.80 -23.65
N GLY A 86 5.54 -0.66 -24.98
CA GLY A 86 6.61 0.13 -25.60
C GLY A 86 6.70 1.53 -24.98
N ARG A 87 7.85 2.23 -25.16
CA ARG A 87 8.18 3.50 -24.47
C ARG A 87 6.93 4.35 -24.15
N PRO A 88 6.48 4.39 -22.88
CA PRO A 88 5.26 5.10 -22.54
C PRO A 88 5.46 6.59 -22.79
N ARG A 89 4.48 7.24 -23.45
CA ARG A 89 4.43 8.71 -23.50
C ARG A 89 4.28 9.20 -22.05
N LYS A 90 5.05 10.22 -21.64
CA LYS A 90 5.11 10.71 -20.24
C LYS A 90 3.74 10.87 -19.54
N HIS A 91 2.69 11.23 -20.28
CA HIS A 91 1.32 11.42 -19.75
C HIS A 91 0.55 10.12 -19.43
N HIS A 92 0.92 8.95 -19.99
CA HIS A 92 0.23 7.68 -19.73
C HIS A 92 0.82 6.89 -18.55
N ALA A 93 2.03 7.24 -18.10
CA ALA A 93 2.77 6.47 -17.11
C ALA A 93 2.03 6.35 -15.76
N LEU A 94 1.31 7.38 -15.33
CA LEU A 94 0.58 7.36 -14.06
C LEU A 94 -0.65 6.44 -14.10
N ALA A 95 -1.44 6.52 -15.17
CA ALA A 95 -2.61 5.66 -15.34
C ALA A 95 -2.20 4.19 -15.51
N GLU A 96 -1.17 3.92 -16.31
CA GLU A 96 -0.61 2.58 -16.48
C GLU A 96 -0.06 2.02 -15.17
N TYR A 97 0.63 2.84 -14.38
CA TYR A 97 1.09 2.47 -13.05
C TYR A 97 -0.07 2.05 -12.14
N HIS A 98 -1.07 2.92 -11.97
CA HIS A 98 -2.21 2.61 -11.11
C HIS A 98 -3.00 1.39 -11.60
N GLN A 99 -3.13 1.21 -12.92
CA GLN A 99 -3.75 0.02 -13.48
C GLN A 99 -2.99 -1.26 -13.07
N ARG A 100 -1.66 -1.26 -13.16
CA ARG A 100 -0.84 -2.42 -12.77
C ARG A 100 -0.90 -2.69 -11.28
N VAL A 101 -0.84 -1.64 -10.45
CA VAL A 101 -0.96 -1.75 -8.99
C VAL A 101 -2.32 -2.35 -8.61
N LEU A 102 -3.41 -1.86 -9.20
CA LEU A 102 -4.76 -2.37 -8.97
C LEU A 102 -4.90 -3.82 -9.46
N ALA A 103 -4.42 -4.13 -10.67
CA ALA A 103 -4.50 -5.47 -11.22
C ALA A 103 -3.78 -6.50 -10.35
N GLY A 104 -2.54 -6.20 -9.91
CA GLY A 104 -1.79 -7.10 -9.04
C GLY A 104 -2.41 -7.26 -7.66
N SER A 105 -2.95 -6.18 -7.10
CA SER A 105 -3.65 -6.24 -5.80
C SER A 105 -4.94 -7.06 -5.87
N ILE A 106 -5.74 -6.85 -6.92
CA ILE A 106 -6.97 -7.61 -7.17
C ILE A 106 -6.66 -9.09 -7.38
N HIS A 107 -5.57 -9.42 -8.07
CA HIS A 107 -5.13 -10.81 -8.25
C HIS A 107 -4.96 -11.53 -6.91
N ILE A 108 -4.26 -10.90 -5.94
CA ILE A 108 -4.09 -11.48 -4.60
C ILE A 108 -5.44 -11.64 -3.90
N VAL A 109 -6.31 -10.64 -3.95
CA VAL A 109 -7.65 -10.71 -3.34
C VAL A 109 -8.44 -11.93 -3.87
N PHE A 110 -8.47 -12.13 -5.19
CA PHE A 110 -9.17 -13.27 -5.78
C PHE A 110 -8.46 -14.62 -5.54
N ALA A 111 -7.14 -14.64 -5.44
CA ALA A 111 -6.40 -15.84 -5.03
C ALA A 111 -6.77 -16.27 -3.60
N LEU A 112 -6.90 -15.31 -2.68
CA LEU A 112 -7.36 -15.56 -1.31
C LEU A 112 -8.82 -16.02 -1.27
N LEU A 113 -9.72 -15.38 -2.04
CA LEU A 113 -11.11 -15.83 -2.16
C LEU A 113 -11.21 -17.27 -2.67
N LYS A 114 -10.39 -17.63 -3.65
CA LYS A 114 -10.31 -19.00 -4.17
C LYS A 114 -9.86 -20.00 -3.09
N LYS A 115 -8.92 -19.62 -2.22
CA LYS A 115 -8.49 -20.44 -1.08
C LYS A 115 -9.57 -20.61 -0.03
N ILE A 116 -10.26 -19.52 0.32
CA ILE A 116 -11.38 -19.52 1.28
C ILE A 116 -12.56 -20.36 0.76
N ASN A 117 -12.70 -20.47 -0.57
CA ASN A 117 -13.66 -21.35 -1.25
C ASN A 117 -15.12 -21.13 -0.80
N ASN A 118 -15.50 -19.87 -0.53
CA ASN A 118 -16.88 -19.49 -0.23
C ASN A 118 -17.47 -18.67 -1.38
N GLU A 119 -18.44 -19.24 -2.10
CA GLU A 119 -19.07 -18.61 -3.27
C GLU A 119 -19.81 -17.31 -2.91
N THR A 120 -20.46 -17.28 -1.74
CA THR A 120 -21.24 -16.10 -1.32
C THR A 120 -20.29 -14.94 -1.03
N LEU A 121 -19.20 -15.20 -0.30
CA LEU A 121 -18.16 -14.20 -0.04
C LEU A 121 -17.55 -13.70 -1.35
N THR A 122 -17.21 -14.62 -2.25
CA THR A 122 -16.65 -14.29 -3.57
C THR A 122 -17.58 -13.37 -4.35
N ARG A 123 -18.89 -13.65 -4.32
CA ARG A 123 -19.90 -12.82 -4.98
C ARG A 123 -20.01 -11.43 -4.35
N GLU A 124 -20.04 -11.33 -3.02
CA GLU A 124 -20.18 -10.03 -2.34
C GLU A 124 -18.93 -9.15 -2.56
N VAL A 125 -17.71 -9.70 -2.49
CA VAL A 125 -16.48 -8.97 -2.80
C VAL A 125 -16.44 -8.55 -4.29
N SER A 126 -16.85 -9.45 -5.20
CA SER A 126 -16.93 -9.12 -6.64
C SER A 126 -17.95 -8.02 -6.92
N THR A 127 -19.08 -8.03 -6.22
CA THR A 127 -20.12 -7.00 -6.33
C THR A 127 -19.60 -5.65 -5.88
N PHE A 128 -18.89 -5.60 -4.75
CA PHE A 128 -18.24 -4.38 -4.27
C PHE A 128 -17.24 -3.80 -5.30
N LEU A 129 -16.33 -4.64 -5.82
CA LEU A 129 -15.33 -4.19 -6.79
C LEU A 129 -15.97 -3.75 -8.12
N SER A 130 -16.96 -4.50 -8.60
CA SER A 130 -17.69 -4.16 -9.84
C SER A 130 -18.45 -2.84 -9.70
N ALA A 131 -19.06 -2.60 -8.54
CA ALA A 131 -19.75 -1.35 -8.22
C ALA A 131 -18.78 -0.15 -8.17
N ALA A 132 -17.58 -0.34 -7.60
CA ALA A 132 -16.53 0.68 -7.59
C ALA A 132 -16.09 1.06 -9.03
N VAL A 133 -15.85 0.06 -9.87
CA VAL A 133 -15.49 0.27 -11.30
C VAL A 133 -16.64 0.95 -12.05
N TYR A 134 -17.87 0.48 -11.85
CA TYR A 134 -19.06 1.08 -12.46
C TYR A 134 -19.19 2.56 -12.10
N ARG A 135 -19.05 2.91 -10.82
CA ARG A 135 -19.14 4.30 -10.36
C ARG A 135 -18.06 5.17 -10.99
N ALA A 136 -16.81 4.71 -10.96
CA ALA A 136 -15.69 5.44 -11.57
C ALA A 136 -15.91 5.66 -13.06
N PHE A 137 -16.29 4.61 -13.78
CA PHE A 137 -16.58 4.68 -15.22
C PHE A 137 -17.78 5.60 -15.51
N ARG A 138 -18.87 5.50 -14.75
CA ARG A 138 -20.06 6.32 -14.96
C ARG A 138 -19.77 7.81 -14.77
N VAL A 139 -18.98 8.19 -13.77
CA VAL A 139 -18.55 9.59 -13.60
C VAL A 139 -17.74 10.08 -14.81
N LEU A 140 -16.76 9.29 -15.27
CA LEU A 140 -15.95 9.62 -16.44
C LEU A 140 -16.78 9.71 -17.72
N TYR A 141 -17.68 8.76 -17.94
CA TYR A 141 -18.53 8.71 -19.12
C TYR A 141 -19.53 9.88 -19.14
N SER A 142 -20.14 10.22 -18.01
CA SER A 142 -21.10 11.32 -17.93
C SER A 142 -20.46 12.72 -17.99
N ALA A 143 -19.12 12.83 -17.90
CA ALA A 143 -18.41 14.09 -18.09
C ALA A 143 -18.42 14.57 -19.56
N GLY A 144 -18.54 13.64 -20.52
CA GLY A 144 -18.68 13.98 -21.94
C GLY A 144 -20.11 14.44 -22.25
N PRO A 145 -20.36 15.73 -22.57
CA PRO A 145 -21.72 16.24 -22.75
C PRO A 145 -22.46 15.63 -23.94
N ARG A 146 -21.73 15.00 -24.87
CA ARG A 146 -22.27 14.32 -26.06
C ARG A 146 -22.46 12.81 -25.86
N ASN A 147 -22.05 12.27 -24.71
CA ASN A 147 -22.13 10.83 -24.50
C ASN A 147 -23.58 10.41 -24.22
N PRO A 148 -24.13 9.43 -24.94
CA PRO A 148 -25.52 9.01 -24.75
C PRO A 148 -25.69 8.32 -23.40
N GLN A 149 -26.57 8.86 -22.56
CA GLN A 149 -26.77 8.36 -21.20
C GLN A 149 -27.69 7.13 -21.11
N GLY A 150 -28.30 6.70 -22.23
CA GLY A 150 -29.17 5.52 -22.29
C GLY A 150 -28.48 4.19 -21.99
N LEU A 151 -27.15 4.18 -21.87
CA LEU A 151 -26.38 3.03 -21.37
C LEU A 151 -26.69 2.71 -19.90
N PHE A 152 -27.12 3.69 -19.12
CA PHE A 152 -27.34 3.55 -17.68
C PHE A 152 -28.83 3.60 -17.32
N SER A 153 -29.27 2.62 -16.52
CA SER A 153 -30.64 2.55 -16.03
C SER A 153 -30.87 3.27 -14.70
N LEU A 154 -29.85 3.40 -13.83
CA LEU A 154 -30.03 4.13 -12.57
C LEU A 154 -30.15 5.63 -12.82
N ASP A 155 -30.96 6.30 -12.00
CA ASP A 155 -31.18 7.74 -12.06
C ASP A 155 -29.86 8.55 -12.00
N ARG A 156 -29.80 9.65 -12.75
CA ARG A 156 -28.58 10.47 -12.88
C ARG A 156 -28.24 11.24 -11.61
N GLY A 157 -29.22 11.67 -10.83
CA GLY A 157 -29.01 12.38 -9.57
C GLY A 157 -28.69 11.43 -8.41
N LEU A 158 -29.23 10.21 -8.45
CA LEU A 158 -29.17 9.29 -7.31
C LEU A 158 -28.12 8.17 -7.45
N PHE A 159 -27.56 7.93 -8.64
CA PHE A 159 -26.70 6.74 -8.85
C PHE A 159 -25.53 6.65 -7.87
N THR A 160 -24.89 7.77 -7.51
CA THR A 160 -23.75 7.75 -6.58
C THR A 160 -24.17 7.15 -5.24
N ALA A 161 -25.25 7.66 -4.64
CA ALA A 161 -25.76 7.18 -3.37
C ALA A 161 -26.26 5.73 -3.46
N SER A 162 -26.95 5.37 -4.55
CA SER A 162 -27.41 4.00 -4.77
C SER A 162 -26.25 2.99 -4.84
N VAL A 163 -25.19 3.34 -5.57
CA VAL A 163 -24.01 2.47 -5.73
C VAL A 163 -23.22 2.39 -4.43
N GLU A 164 -23.01 3.52 -3.74
CA GLU A 164 -22.33 3.55 -2.43
C GLU A 164 -23.06 2.71 -1.39
N ALA A 165 -24.39 2.82 -1.30
CA ALA A 165 -25.19 2.00 -0.39
C ALA A 165 -25.02 0.49 -0.71
N GLY A 166 -25.01 0.12 -1.99
CA GLY A 166 -24.74 -1.24 -2.43
C GLY A 166 -23.35 -1.73 -2.04
N MET A 167 -22.32 -0.91 -2.26
CA MET A 167 -20.94 -1.22 -1.89
C MET A 167 -20.78 -1.45 -0.38
N VAL A 168 -21.34 -0.55 0.44
CA VAL A 168 -21.31 -0.66 1.90
C VAL A 168 -22.02 -1.95 2.36
N LEU A 169 -23.18 -2.26 1.79
CA LEU A 169 -23.93 -3.46 2.14
C LEU A 169 -23.16 -4.74 1.77
N SER A 170 -22.55 -4.82 0.59
CA SER A 170 -21.76 -5.99 0.19
C SER A 170 -20.52 -6.19 1.07
N MET A 171 -19.85 -5.11 1.50
CA MET A 171 -18.75 -5.22 2.45
C MET A 171 -19.21 -5.63 3.85
N ALA A 172 -20.36 -5.14 4.31
CA ALA A 172 -20.95 -5.57 5.57
C ALA A 172 -21.28 -7.06 5.57
N LYS A 173 -21.91 -7.56 4.50
CA LYS A 173 -22.19 -9.00 4.31
C LYS A 173 -20.91 -9.84 4.27
N SER A 174 -19.88 -9.36 3.57
CA SER A 174 -18.57 -10.04 3.53
C SER A 174 -17.96 -10.17 4.92
N ARG A 175 -18.09 -9.15 5.77
CA ARG A 175 -17.65 -9.20 7.17
C ARG A 175 -18.44 -10.20 8.00
N CYS A 176 -19.77 -10.22 7.89
CA CYS A 176 -20.61 -11.24 8.55
C CYS A 176 -20.18 -12.66 8.15
N LEU A 177 -20.00 -12.91 6.85
CA LEU A 177 -19.55 -14.22 6.36
C LEU A 177 -18.18 -14.60 6.92
N LEU A 178 -17.22 -13.68 6.97
CA LEU A 178 -15.89 -13.92 7.55
C LEU A 178 -15.90 -14.13 9.06
N ASN A 179 -16.94 -13.66 9.76
CA ASN A 179 -17.18 -13.95 11.18
C ASN A 179 -17.84 -15.32 11.41
N GLY A 180 -18.18 -16.06 10.35
CA GLY A 180 -18.92 -17.31 10.41
C GLY A 180 -20.45 -17.14 10.47
N GLU A 181 -20.95 -15.91 10.34
CA GLU A 181 -22.39 -15.63 10.36
C GLU A 181 -23.02 -15.94 9.00
N SER A 182 -24.26 -16.43 9.02
CA SER A 182 -25.03 -16.71 7.81
C SER A 182 -25.62 -15.43 7.23
N VAL A 183 -25.54 -15.26 5.90
CA VAL A 183 -26.14 -14.14 5.17
C VAL A 183 -27.13 -14.68 4.15
N ASN A 184 -28.38 -14.23 4.20
CA ASN A 184 -29.46 -14.65 3.29
C ASN A 184 -29.60 -16.19 3.19
N GLY A 185 -29.48 -16.88 4.32
CA GLY A 185 -29.57 -18.35 4.39
C GLY A 185 -28.36 -19.11 3.83
N ARG A 186 -27.26 -18.41 3.47
CA ARG A 186 -25.99 -19.03 3.08
C ARG A 186 -25.02 -19.02 4.26
N GLN A 187 -24.33 -20.14 4.46
CA GLN A 187 -23.41 -20.34 5.57
C GLN A 187 -22.18 -19.43 5.47
N GLY A 188 -21.74 -18.93 6.64
CA GLY A 188 -20.48 -18.20 6.78
C GLY A 188 -19.25 -19.07 6.56
N VAL A 189 -18.09 -18.43 6.54
CA VAL A 189 -16.78 -19.06 6.36
C VAL A 189 -16.35 -19.72 7.66
N ALA A 190 -15.88 -20.97 7.59
CA ALA A 190 -15.30 -21.65 8.75
C ALA A 190 -13.93 -21.07 9.09
N LYS A 191 -13.53 -21.05 10.37
CA LYS A 191 -12.30 -20.38 10.79
C LYS A 191 -11.04 -21.05 10.22
N GLU A 192 -11.12 -22.37 10.06
CA GLU A 192 -10.10 -23.23 9.44
C GLU A 192 -9.87 -22.93 7.95
N ASP A 193 -10.86 -22.36 7.26
CA ASP A 193 -10.77 -22.00 5.84
C ASP A 193 -10.13 -20.60 5.64
N ILE A 194 -9.94 -19.83 6.72
CA ILE A 194 -9.33 -18.50 6.67
C ILE A 194 -7.80 -18.65 6.68
N PRO A 195 -7.09 -18.28 5.58
CA PRO A 195 -5.65 -18.45 5.51
C PRO A 195 -4.93 -17.53 6.51
N ALA A 196 -3.87 -18.04 7.13
CA ALA A 196 -2.94 -17.21 7.87
C ALA A 196 -2.17 -16.30 6.90
N LEU A 197 -2.08 -15.00 7.21
CA LEU A 197 -1.41 -14.01 6.38
C LEU A 197 -0.35 -13.26 7.19
N SER A 198 0.79 -13.01 6.57
CA SER A 198 1.79 -12.04 7.00
C SER A 198 2.40 -11.40 5.75
N PRO A 199 3.10 -10.26 5.84
CA PRO A 199 3.73 -9.70 4.66
C PRO A 199 4.77 -10.66 4.05
N GLY A 200 5.49 -11.44 4.87
CA GLY A 200 6.44 -12.45 4.40
C GLY A 200 5.76 -13.62 3.69
N LEU A 201 4.66 -14.15 4.23
CA LEU A 201 3.86 -15.18 3.55
C LEU A 201 3.29 -14.68 2.22
N LEU A 202 2.87 -13.41 2.17
CA LEU A 202 2.38 -12.80 0.92
C LEU A 202 3.50 -12.62 -0.11
N GLU A 203 4.71 -12.24 0.30
CA GLU A 203 5.88 -12.15 -0.59
C GLU A 203 6.33 -13.52 -1.10
N GLU A 204 6.30 -14.55 -0.25
CA GLU A 204 6.64 -15.92 -0.62
C GLU A 204 5.62 -16.51 -1.61
N GLU A 205 4.33 -16.31 -1.34
CA GLU A 205 3.27 -16.90 -2.15
C GLU A 205 3.00 -16.11 -3.44
N PHE A 206 3.12 -14.79 -3.39
CA PHE A 206 2.80 -13.90 -4.51
C PHE A 206 3.97 -12.96 -4.85
N PRO A 207 5.18 -13.46 -5.16
CA PRO A 207 6.37 -12.62 -5.32
C PRO A 207 6.22 -11.55 -6.40
N GLN A 208 5.44 -11.83 -7.46
CA GLN A 208 5.20 -10.87 -8.55
C GLN A 208 4.11 -9.83 -8.23
N HIS A 209 3.22 -10.10 -7.27
CA HIS A 209 2.04 -9.25 -7.01
C HIS A 209 2.05 -8.57 -5.63
N ALA A 210 2.71 -9.17 -4.64
CA ALA A 210 2.83 -8.62 -3.29
C ALA A 210 3.43 -7.20 -3.27
N PRO A 211 4.44 -6.87 -4.10
CA PRO A 211 4.96 -5.51 -4.16
C PRO A 211 3.87 -4.49 -4.58
N ALA A 212 2.99 -4.84 -5.51
CA ALA A 212 1.85 -4.01 -5.92
C ALA A 212 0.86 -3.77 -4.78
N LEU A 213 0.51 -4.83 -4.05
CA LEU A 213 -0.44 -4.75 -2.93
C LEU A 213 0.10 -3.88 -1.79
N PHE A 214 1.38 -4.01 -1.46
CA PHE A 214 1.97 -3.21 -0.38
C PHE A 214 2.07 -1.73 -0.74
N ASP A 215 2.37 -1.41 -1.99
CA ASP A 215 2.33 -0.02 -2.47
C ASP A 215 0.89 0.54 -2.43
N LEU A 216 -0.10 -0.24 -2.85
CA LEU A 216 -1.51 0.13 -2.74
C LEU A 216 -1.89 0.46 -1.28
N ILE A 217 -1.59 -0.45 -0.34
CA ILE A 217 -1.90 -0.26 1.08
C ILE A 217 -1.24 1.02 1.60
N HIS A 218 0.05 1.19 1.35
CA HIS A 218 0.81 2.33 1.84
C HIS A 218 0.27 3.66 1.33
N ARG A 219 0.04 3.78 0.02
CA ARG A 219 -0.45 5.02 -0.58
C ARG A 219 -1.88 5.35 -0.16
N THR A 220 -2.76 4.34 -0.09
CA THR A 220 -4.14 4.54 0.36
C THR A 220 -4.16 5.01 1.82
N GLU A 221 -3.40 4.36 2.70
CA GLU A 221 -3.32 4.76 4.11
C GLU A 221 -2.72 6.17 4.28
N GLN A 222 -1.68 6.52 3.50
CA GLN A 222 -1.12 7.88 3.52
C GLN A 222 -2.12 8.94 3.08
N ALA A 223 -2.89 8.67 2.01
CA ALA A 223 -3.90 9.61 1.51
C ALA A 223 -5.09 9.80 2.47
N MET A 224 -5.35 8.81 3.34
CA MET A 224 -6.46 8.84 4.31
C MET A 224 -6.05 9.40 5.67
N GLN A 225 -4.74 9.59 5.91
CA GLN A 225 -4.25 10.27 7.11
C GLN A 225 -4.29 11.79 6.87
N PRO A 226 -4.96 12.59 7.72
CA PRO A 226 -4.93 14.05 7.61
C PRO A 226 -3.47 14.53 7.69
N GLU A 227 -3.09 15.42 6.77
CA GLU A 227 -1.74 15.93 6.47
C GLU A 227 -0.68 15.60 7.52
N ARG A 228 0.19 14.63 7.20
CA ARG A 228 1.50 14.50 7.85
C ARG A 228 2.28 15.77 7.49
N GLU A 229 2.28 16.79 8.35
CA GLU A 229 3.24 17.90 8.24
C GLU A 229 4.63 17.31 8.04
N SER A 230 5.20 17.51 6.86
CA SER A 230 6.54 17.06 6.55
C SER A 230 7.52 17.88 7.39
N LEU A 231 8.06 17.28 8.45
CA LEU A 231 9.10 17.92 9.26
C LEU A 231 10.41 18.21 8.50
N TYR A 232 10.51 17.79 7.22
CA TYR A 232 11.67 18.06 6.37
C TYR A 232 11.26 18.25 4.91
N THR A 233 10.75 19.44 4.57
CA THR A 233 10.79 19.89 3.18
C THR A 233 12.25 20.23 2.83
N VAL A 234 13.03 19.25 2.41
CA VAL A 234 14.29 19.53 1.70
C VAL A 234 13.89 20.16 0.38
N ARG A 235 13.91 21.50 0.33
CA ARG A 235 13.93 22.22 -0.95
C ARG A 235 15.14 21.69 -1.71
N SER A 236 14.88 20.91 -2.76
CA SER A 236 15.89 20.58 -3.75
C SER A 236 16.35 21.87 -4.42
N GLN A 237 17.37 22.51 -3.83
CA GLN A 237 18.20 23.41 -4.60
C GLN A 237 18.89 22.56 -5.65
N GLN A 238 18.59 22.82 -6.93
CA GLN A 238 19.33 22.26 -8.04
C GLN A 238 20.83 22.56 -7.83
N PRO A 239 21.74 21.60 -8.06
CA PRO A 239 23.16 21.91 -8.05
C PRO A 239 23.46 22.82 -9.25
N GLY A 240 23.78 24.08 -8.99
CA GLY A 240 24.44 24.94 -9.95
C GLY A 240 25.76 24.27 -10.36
N SER A 241 25.85 23.88 -11.63
CA SER A 241 27.02 23.25 -12.23
C SER A 241 28.26 24.15 -12.04
N PRO A 242 29.38 23.66 -11.46
CA PRO A 242 30.67 24.31 -11.62
C PRO A 242 31.21 23.87 -12.99
N TYR A 243 31.87 24.76 -13.72
CA TYR A 243 32.45 24.58 -15.06
C TYR A 243 31.51 24.80 -16.26
N ALA A 244 31.51 26.05 -16.72
CA ALA A 244 31.82 26.37 -18.11
C ALA A 244 32.52 27.74 -18.18
N ALA A 245 33.78 27.73 -18.65
CA ALA A 245 34.57 28.76 -19.37
C ALA A 245 34.03 30.20 -19.41
N GLY A 246 34.80 31.27 -19.28
CA GLY A 246 36.22 31.50 -19.52
C GLY A 246 36.34 32.95 -19.99
N GLU A 247 37.45 33.61 -19.63
CA GLU A 247 37.97 34.86 -20.22
C GLU A 247 37.04 36.10 -20.22
N ASP A 248 37.33 37.07 -19.34
CA ASP A 248 37.80 38.36 -19.86
C ASP A 248 38.60 39.12 -18.79
N VAL A 249 39.88 39.28 -19.11
CA VAL A 249 40.80 40.20 -18.44
C VAL A 249 40.56 41.57 -19.04
N GLN A 250 40.07 42.53 -18.25
CA GLN A 250 40.35 43.93 -18.56
C GLN A 250 40.65 44.74 -17.31
N LYS A 251 41.92 45.14 -17.26
CA LYS A 251 42.49 46.24 -16.50
C LYS A 251 41.61 47.49 -16.64
N THR A 252 41.39 48.20 -15.55
CA THR A 252 41.85 49.60 -15.38
C THR A 252 41.69 50.03 -13.93
N ALA A 253 42.78 50.56 -13.38
CA ALA A 253 42.83 51.38 -12.19
C ALA A 253 42.43 52.83 -12.52
N ASP A 254 42.23 53.61 -11.45
CA ASP A 254 42.11 55.07 -11.36
C ASP A 254 40.80 55.72 -11.83
N GLN A 255 39.98 56.17 -10.87
CA GLN A 255 39.93 57.57 -10.39
C GLN A 255 39.04 57.69 -9.15
#